data_AF-A0A967YJE9-F1
#
_entry.id   AF-A0A967YJE9-F1
#
_cell.length_a   1.000
_cell.length_b   1.000
_cell.length_c   1.000
_cell.angle_alpha   90.00
_cell.angle_beta   90.00
_cell.angle_gamma   90.00
#
_symmetry.space_group_name_H-M   'P 1'
#
loop_
_entity.id
_entity.type
_entity.pdbx_description
1 polymer ?
#
loop_
_entity_poly.entity_id
_entity_poly.type
_entity_poly.pdbx_seq_one_letter_code
_entity_poly.pdbx_strand_id
1 'polypeptide(L)' 'MPKIKTNRAAAKRFRKTGTGKIVYNKSFASHILTKKTTKRKRSLRKSRI' A
#
# COMPACT_ATOMS: atom_id res chain seq x y z
N MET A 1 31.11 0.31 -13.98
CA MET A 1 29.77 0.94 -13.83
C MET A 1 29.25 0.66 -12.42
N PRO A 2 28.84 1.68 -11.64
CA PRO A 2 28.30 1.45 -10.30
C PRO A 2 26.91 0.81 -10.35
N LYS A 3 26.56 -0.02 -9.36
CA LYS A 3 25.23 -0.63 -9.26
C LYS A 3 24.17 0.44 -8.95
N ILE A 4 23.02 0.34 -9.60
CA ILE A 4 21.85 1.18 -9.28
C ILE A 4 21.35 0.82 -7.88
N LYS A 5 21.28 1.81 -6.99
CA LYS A 5 20.77 1.62 -5.63
C LYS A 5 19.24 1.62 -5.62
N THR A 6 18.65 0.71 -4.86
CA THR A 6 17.20 0.64 -4.70
C THR A 6 16.70 1.74 -3.77
N ASN A 7 15.57 2.38 -4.13
CA ASN A 7 14.90 3.30 -3.22
C ASN A 7 14.27 2.50 -2.06
N ARG A 8 14.89 2.58 -0.88
CA ARG A 8 14.47 1.84 0.32
C ARG A 8 13.07 2.23 0.79
N ALA A 9 12.63 3.47 0.56
CA ALA A 9 11.28 3.90 0.95
C ALA A 9 10.21 3.25 0.06
N ALA A 10 10.46 3.14 -1.24
CA ALA A 10 9.57 2.47 -2.17
C ALA A 10 9.50 0.96 -1.89
N ALA A 11 10.65 0.33 -1.66
CA ALA A 11 10.74 -1.11 -1.36
C ALA A 11 9.96 -1.52 -0.09
N LYS A 12 9.80 -0.61 0.88
CA LYS A 12 8.99 -0.84 2.09
C LYS A 12 7.48 -0.76 1.86
N ARG A 13 7.03 -0.05 0.82
CA ARG A 13 5.62 0.30 0.60
C ARG A 13 4.97 -0.49 -0.54
N PHE A 14 5.77 -0.94 -1.51
CA PHE A 14 5.30 -1.57 -2.74
C PHE A 14 5.88 -2.97 -2.89
N ARG A 15 5.05 -3.93 -3.30
CA ARG A 15 5.47 -5.31 -3.58
C ARG A 15 4.97 -5.78 -4.95
N LYS A 16 5.79 -6.52 -5.67
CA LYS A 16 5.42 -7.14 -6.96
C LYS A 16 4.62 -8.43 -6.75
N THR A 17 3.54 -8.64 -7.50
CA THR A 17 2.83 -9.93 -7.59
C THR A 17 3.56 -10.91 -8.51
N GLY A 18 3.19 -12.18 -8.48
CA GLY A 18 3.70 -13.18 -9.45
C GLY A 18 3.45 -12.80 -10.91
N THR A 19 2.36 -12.06 -11.18
CA THR A 19 2.00 -11.54 -12.51
C THR A 19 2.67 -10.20 -12.86
N GLY A 20 3.47 -9.64 -11.96
CA GLY A 20 4.20 -8.39 -12.17
C GLY A 20 3.46 -7.10 -11.84
N LYS A 21 2.24 -7.17 -11.31
CA LYS A 21 1.49 -6.01 -10.80
C LYS A 21 2.07 -5.53 -9.46
N ILE A 22 1.78 -4.28 -9.09
CA ILE A 22 2.31 -3.66 -7.86
C ILE A 22 1.20 -3.55 -6.82
N VAL A 23 1.36 -4.24 -5.70
CA VAL A 23 0.44 -4.18 -4.56
C VAL A 23 0.88 -3.11 -3.58
N TYR A 24 -0.09 -2.37 -3.08
CA TYR A 24 0.09 -1.39 -1.99
C TYR A 24 -1.12 -1.33 -1.05
N ASN A 25 -0.88 -0.79 0.15
CA ASN A 25 -1.92 -0.53 1.13
C ASN A 25 -2.53 0.85 0.91
N LYS A 26 -3.87 0.95 0.98
CA LYS A 26 -4.58 2.22 0.80
C LYS A 26 -4.31 3.16 1.97
N SER A 27 -4.24 4.45 1.68
CA SER A 27 -4.12 5.50 2.68
C SER A 27 -5.43 5.72 3.47
N PHE A 28 -5.36 6.53 4.52
CA PHE A 28 -6.49 6.94 5.37
C PHE A 28 -7.09 5.87 6.29
N ALA A 29 -6.39 4.76 6.51
CA ALA A 29 -6.79 3.72 7.47
C ALA A 29 -6.09 3.85 8.86
N SER A 30 -5.21 4.83 9.05
CA SER A 30 -4.38 4.92 10.27
C SER A 30 -5.03 5.68 11.43
N HIS A 31 -5.77 6.75 11.16
CA HIS A 31 -6.36 7.61 12.21
C HIS A 31 -7.69 8.23 11.78
N ILE A 32 -8.42 8.80 12.76
CA ILE A 32 -9.76 9.39 12.60
C ILE A 32 -10.71 8.36 11.98
N LEU A 33 -10.84 7.20 12.65
CA LEU A 33 -11.66 6.07 12.21
C LEU A 33 -13.06 6.08 12.83
N THR A 34 -13.26 6.83 13.91
CA THR A 34 -14.52 6.95 14.65
C THR A 34 -15.63 7.49 13.75
N LYS A 35 -15.38 8.59 13.04
CA LYS A 35 -16.33 9.21 12.11
C LYS A 35 -16.46 8.51 10.75
N LYS A 36 -15.66 7.48 10.47
CA LYS A 36 -15.70 6.76 9.19
C LYS A 36 -16.68 5.59 9.29
N THR A 37 -17.60 5.51 8.34
CA THR A 37 -18.53 4.38 8.23
C THR A 37 -17.78 3.05 8.11
N THR A 38 -18.38 1.97 8.61
CA THR A 38 -17.82 0.61 8.53
C THR A 38 -17.59 0.17 7.08
N LYS A 39 -18.49 0.55 6.16
CA LYS A 39 -18.33 0.34 4.71
C LYS A 39 -17.05 0.96 4.17
N ARG A 40 -16.75 2.22 4.53
CA ARG A 40 -15.51 2.90 4.10
C ARG A 40 -14.28 2.20 4.66
N LYS A 41 -14.27 1.86 5.96
CA LYS A 41 -13.16 1.14 6.60
C LYS A 41 -12.87 -0.21 5.94
N ARG A 42 -13.91 -0.97 5.57
CA ARG A 42 -13.78 -2.25 4.87
C ARG A 42 -13.12 -2.12 3.50
N SER A 43 -13.45 -1.08 2.74
CA SER A 43 -12.81 -0.82 1.44
C SER A 43 -11.33 -0.47 1.58
N LEU A 44 -10.96 0.28 2.62
CA LEU A 44 -9.58 0.69 2.89
C LEU A 44 -8.68 -0.47 3.35
N ARG A 45 -9.24 -1.51 3.98
CA ARG A 45 -8.49 -2.70 4.43
C ARG A 45 -7.96 -3.57 3.28
N LYS A 46 -8.63 -3.55 2.12
CA LYS A 46 -8.21 -4.35 0.96
C LYS A 46 -7.02 -3.68 0.27
N SER A 47 -5.87 -4.35 0.29
CA SER A 47 -4.71 -3.95 -0.52
C SER A 47 -5.12 -3.90 -1.99
N ARG A 48 -4.68 -2.85 -2.68
CA ARG A 48 -4.98 -2.68 -4.09
C ARG A 48 -3.87 -3.34 -4.88
N ILE A 49 -4.28 -4.20 -5.82
CA ILE A 49 -3.43 -4.83 -6.85
C ILE A 49 -3.33 -3.87 -8.04
#